data_AF-A0A1Q7LCW8-F1
#
_entry.id   AF-A0A1Q7LCW8-F1
#
_cell.length_a   1.000
_cell.length_b   1.000
_cell.length_c   1.000
_cell.angle_alpha   90.00
_cell.angle_beta   90.00
_cell.angle_gamma   90.00
#
_symmetry.space_group_name_H-M   'P 1'
#
loop_
_entity.id
_entity.type
_entity.pdbx_description
1 polymer ?
#
loop_
_entity_poly.entity_id
_entity_poly.type
_entity_poly.pdbx_seq_one_letter_code
_entity_poly.pdbx_strand_id
1 'polypeptide(L)'
;MGKYDLVEQVLAEFQAEFFFTGAQIQPGRPIVFGRVPCSLAREREGHRFSRADQGASATAASASEEHKYYFGLPGNPVSTMVTFELFTRPILEALAGMPPRKLVFLHARLKSEIKTKTGLKRFLPAILSGEFEQAEVELARWQGSGDIAATARANCYVVVPAHRERIAPGEWVAVLLR
;
A
#
# COMPACT_ATOMS: atom_id res chain seq x y z
N MET A 1 2.56 7.22 -11.96
CA MET A 1 2.51 6.57 -13.27
C MET A 1 3.44 7.30 -14.22
N GLY A 2 4.30 6.57 -14.93
CA GLY A 2 5.26 7.14 -15.88
C GLY A 2 4.61 7.55 -17.21
N LYS A 3 5.36 8.23 -18.08
CA LYS A 3 4.87 8.65 -19.42
C LYS A 3 4.33 7.49 -20.28
N TYR A 4 4.77 6.26 -19.99
CA TYR A 4 4.42 5.04 -20.71
C TYR A 4 3.65 4.04 -19.83
N ASP A 5 2.92 4.54 -18.84
CA ASP A 5 2.13 3.71 -17.94
C ASP A 5 0.76 3.43 -18.55
N LEU A 6 0.53 2.16 -18.90
CA LEU A 6 -0.69 1.72 -19.57
C LEU A 6 -1.70 1.10 -18.60
N VAL A 7 -1.40 1.04 -17.30
CA VAL A 7 -2.23 0.31 -16.32
C VAL A 7 -3.65 0.84 -16.30
N GLU A 8 -3.84 2.15 -16.16
CA GLU A 8 -5.18 2.77 -16.11
C GLU A 8 -5.92 2.63 -17.45
N GLN A 9 -5.22 2.77 -18.58
CA GLN A 9 -5.80 2.63 -19.91
C GLN A 9 -6.31 1.22 -20.16
N VAL A 10 -5.48 0.20 -19.88
CA VAL A 10 -5.85 -1.21 -20.03
C VAL A 10 -7.00 -1.57 -19.09
N LEU A 11 -6.97 -1.12 -17.84
CA LEU A 11 -8.05 -1.37 -16.88
C LEU A 11 -9.37 -0.72 -17.30
N ALA A 12 -9.34 0.46 -17.92
CA ALA A 12 -10.54 1.09 -18.46
C ALA A 12 -11.21 0.23 -19.55
N GLU A 13 -10.44 -0.49 -20.37
CA GLU A 13 -10.99 -1.45 -21.36
C GLU A 13 -11.73 -2.62 -20.70
N PHE A 14 -11.42 -2.94 -19.44
CA PHE A 14 -12.13 -3.94 -18.64
C PHE A 14 -13.35 -3.37 -17.89
N GLN A 15 -13.78 -2.14 -18.23
CA GLN A 15 -14.84 -1.44 -17.50
C GLN A 15 -14.53 -1.32 -15.99
N ALA A 16 -13.24 -1.15 -15.67
CA ALA A 16 -12.81 -0.96 -14.29
C ALA A 16 -13.36 0.33 -13.70
N GLU A 17 -13.86 0.25 -12.47
CA GLU A 17 -14.14 1.39 -11.64
C GLU A 17 -12.93 1.70 -10.75
N PHE A 18 -12.43 2.93 -10.81
CA PHE A 18 -11.30 3.39 -10.01
C PHE A 18 -11.82 4.14 -8.78
N PHE A 19 -11.42 3.71 -7.58
CA PHE A 19 -11.72 4.42 -6.33
C PHE A 19 -10.68 5.51 -6.04
N PHE A 20 -9.40 5.24 -6.32
CA PHE A 20 -8.34 6.24 -6.30
C PHE A 20 -7.14 5.79 -7.15
N THR A 21 -6.35 6.76 -7.63
CA THR A 21 -5.13 6.55 -8.45
C THR A 21 -3.87 7.14 -7.82
N GLY A 22 -3.97 7.61 -6.57
CA GLY A 22 -2.80 7.98 -5.79
C GLY A 22 -3.13 8.32 -4.35
N ALA A 23 -2.06 8.43 -3.55
CA ALA A 23 -2.11 8.83 -2.16
C ALA A 23 -1.10 9.95 -1.89
N GLN A 24 -1.43 10.88 -0.98
CA GLN A 24 -0.53 11.97 -0.58
C GLN A 24 0.54 11.50 0.42
N ILE A 25 1.28 10.47 0.03
CA ILE A 25 2.33 9.84 0.82
C ILE A 25 3.66 9.76 0.05
N GLN A 26 4.75 9.58 0.78
CA GLN A 26 6.05 9.25 0.21
C GLN A 26 6.83 8.28 1.13
N PRO A 27 7.38 7.17 0.63
CA PRO A 27 7.21 6.65 -0.73
C PRO A 27 5.78 6.13 -0.98
N GLY A 28 5.44 5.84 -2.25
CA GLY A 28 4.13 5.26 -2.57
C GLY A 28 3.05 6.21 -3.11
N ARG A 29 3.40 7.39 -3.62
CA ARG A 29 2.41 8.34 -4.19
C ARG A 29 1.51 7.71 -5.27
N PRO A 30 2.04 7.06 -6.32
CA PRO A 30 1.18 6.34 -7.25
C PRO A 30 0.78 5.01 -6.62
N ILE A 31 -0.51 4.87 -6.36
CA ILE A 31 -1.17 3.61 -6.00
C ILE A 31 -2.58 3.67 -6.56
N VAL A 32 -3.01 2.61 -7.22
CA VAL A 32 -4.35 2.50 -7.78
C VAL A 32 -5.15 1.47 -6.99
N PHE A 33 -6.41 1.76 -6.71
CA PHE A 33 -7.37 0.80 -6.15
C PHE A 33 -8.70 0.93 -6.88
N GLY A 34 -9.32 -0.21 -7.19
CA GLY A 34 -10.56 -0.26 -7.93
C GLY A 34 -11.16 -1.65 -7.97
N ARG A 35 -12.21 -1.80 -8.79
CA ARG A 35 -12.88 -3.08 -9.03
C ARG A 35 -13.22 -3.28 -10.51
N VAL A 36 -13.36 -4.53 -10.92
CA VAL A 36 -13.74 -4.95 -12.27
C VAL A 36 -14.91 -5.94 -12.19
N PRO A 37 -15.94 -5.84 -13.04
CA PRO A 37 -17.02 -6.83 -13.12
C PRO A 37 -16.51 -8.24 -13.49
N CYS A 38 -16.99 -9.28 -12.80
CA CYS A 38 -16.59 -10.68 -13.06
C CYS A 38 -17.08 -11.23 -14.42
N SER A 39 -18.19 -10.72 -14.96
CA SER A 39 -18.75 -11.16 -16.25
C SER A 39 -17.75 -11.01 -17.41
N LEU A 40 -17.06 -9.87 -17.48
CA LEU A 40 -16.08 -9.57 -18.52
C LEU A 40 -14.73 -10.26 -18.30
N ALA A 41 -14.37 -10.54 -17.05
CA ALA A 41 -13.16 -11.30 -16.73
C ALA A 41 -13.24 -12.76 -17.25
N ARG A 42 -14.43 -13.39 -17.15
CA ARG A 42 -14.65 -14.79 -17.54
C ARG A 42 -14.71 -14.99 -19.06
N GLU A 43 -15.31 -14.05 -19.81
CA GLU A 43 -15.47 -14.17 -21.27
C GLU A 43 -14.15 -14.24 -22.03
N ARG A 44 -13.08 -13.58 -21.55
CA ARG A 44 -11.75 -13.62 -22.19
C ARG A 44 -10.83 -14.72 -21.65
N GLU A 45 -11.04 -15.21 -20.42
CA GLU A 45 -10.34 -16.41 -19.89
C GLU A 45 -10.75 -17.68 -20.65
N GLY A 46 -12.04 -17.79 -21.04
CA GLY A 46 -12.57 -18.91 -21.83
C GLY A 46 -11.95 -19.10 -23.22
N HIS A 47 -11.30 -18.07 -23.78
CA HIS A 47 -10.56 -18.18 -25.05
C HIS A 47 -9.14 -18.75 -24.91
N ARG A 48 -8.62 -18.95 -23.69
CA ARG A 48 -7.26 -19.46 -23.47
C ARG A 48 -7.20 -20.88 -22.88
N PHE A 49 -8.29 -21.39 -22.30
CA PHE A 49 -8.40 -22.77 -21.83
C PHE A 49 -9.80 -23.34 -22.13
N SER A 50 -10.00 -23.84 -23.35
CA SER A 50 -11.14 -24.70 -23.66
C SER A 50 -10.80 -26.15 -23.29
N ARG A 51 -11.31 -26.63 -22.15
CA ARG A 51 -11.85 -27.99 -22.04
C ARG A 51 -12.73 -28.15 -20.81
N ALA A 52 -14.01 -28.42 -21.10
CA ALA A 52 -15.03 -29.13 -20.32
C ALA A 52 -15.26 -28.70 -18.86
N ASP A 53 -16.42 -28.11 -18.57
CA ASP A 53 -17.58 -28.92 -18.12
C ASP A 53 -18.88 -28.11 -18.20
N GLN A 54 -19.95 -28.73 -18.69
CA GLN A 54 -21.30 -28.16 -18.75
C GLN A 54 -22.15 -28.80 -17.65
N GLY A 55 -22.77 -27.98 -16.81
CA GLY A 55 -23.98 -28.39 -16.08
C GLY A 55 -24.14 -27.75 -14.71
N ALA A 56 -25.04 -26.76 -14.61
CA ALA A 56 -26.18 -26.80 -13.69
C ALA A 56 -26.92 -25.46 -13.63
N SER A 57 -28.16 -25.51 -14.14
CA SER A 57 -29.41 -24.88 -13.69
C SER A 57 -29.36 -23.56 -12.89
N ALA A 58 -29.95 -22.54 -13.50
CA ALA A 58 -30.25 -21.24 -12.93
C ALA A 58 -31.35 -21.32 -11.86
N THR A 59 -31.10 -20.72 -10.69
CA THR A 59 -32.13 -20.17 -9.82
C THR A 59 -31.83 -18.68 -9.62
N ALA A 60 -32.78 -17.84 -10.03
CA ALA A 60 -32.69 -16.39 -10.00
C ALA A 60 -32.82 -15.87 -8.56
N ALA A 61 -31.72 -15.88 -7.83
CA ALA A 61 -31.48 -14.89 -6.78
C ALA A 61 -30.98 -13.61 -7.46
N SER A 62 -31.43 -12.43 -7.02
CA SER A 62 -30.96 -11.14 -7.52
C SER A 62 -29.44 -11.13 -7.55
N ALA A 63 -28.86 -11.29 -8.75
CA ALA A 63 -27.42 -11.47 -8.90
C ALA A 63 -26.75 -10.18 -8.47
N SER A 64 -26.24 -10.13 -7.24
CA SER A 64 -25.28 -9.12 -6.84
C SER A 64 -24.17 -9.14 -7.88
N GLU A 65 -23.93 -8.03 -8.58
CA GLU A 65 -22.84 -7.95 -9.54
C GLU A 65 -21.55 -8.39 -8.85
N GLU A 66 -21.03 -9.55 -9.25
CA GLU A 66 -19.82 -10.11 -8.69
C GLU A 66 -18.65 -9.28 -9.25
N HIS A 67 -17.78 -8.76 -8.37
CA HIS A 67 -16.63 -7.95 -8.77
C HIS A 67 -15.33 -8.53 -8.22
N LYS A 68 -14.22 -8.32 -8.96
CA LYS A 68 -12.86 -8.52 -8.46
C LYS A 68 -12.23 -7.18 -8.13
N TYR A 69 -11.65 -7.06 -6.94
CA TYR A 69 -10.86 -5.90 -6.55
C TYR A 69 -9.43 -6.02 -7.07
N TYR A 70 -8.79 -4.89 -7.37
CA TYR A 70 -7.39 -4.85 -7.77
C TYR A 70 -6.64 -3.70 -7.11
N PHE A 71 -5.33 -3.89 -6.96
CA PHE A 71 -4.38 -2.85 -6.56
C PHE A 71 -3.28 -2.70 -7.61
N GLY A 72 -3.13 -1.49 -8.15
CA GLY A 72 -1.97 -1.09 -8.94
C GLY A 72 -0.90 -0.53 -8.02
N LEU A 73 -0.02 -1.41 -7.51
CA LEU A 73 1.07 -1.00 -6.63
C LEU A 73 2.18 -0.31 -7.42
N PRO A 74 2.88 0.66 -6.81
CA PRO A 74 4.05 1.29 -7.43
C PRO A 74 5.16 0.27 -7.70
N GLY A 75 5.93 0.48 -8.78
CA GLY A 75 7.03 -0.42 -9.16
C GLY A 75 8.32 -0.31 -8.32
N ASN A 76 8.47 0.74 -7.51
CA ASN A 76 9.62 0.90 -6.62
C ASN A 76 9.44 0.02 -5.36
N PRO A 77 10.37 -0.88 -5.02
CA PRO A 77 10.18 -1.89 -3.97
C PRO A 77 9.73 -1.33 -2.62
N VAL A 78 10.36 -0.26 -2.13
CA VAL A 78 9.99 0.33 -0.83
C VAL A 78 8.64 1.03 -0.92
N SER A 79 8.31 1.61 -2.09
CA SER A 79 6.97 2.15 -2.33
C SER A 79 5.93 1.04 -2.28
N THR A 80 6.17 -0.08 -2.96
CA THR A 80 5.30 -1.27 -2.97
C THR A 80 5.04 -1.75 -1.55
N MET A 81 6.09 -1.94 -0.74
CA MET A 81 5.98 -2.41 0.63
C MET A 81 5.14 -1.46 1.49
N VAL A 82 5.44 -0.15 1.48
CA VAL A 82 4.68 0.84 2.25
C VAL A 82 3.21 0.86 1.82
N THR A 83 2.93 0.85 0.51
CA THR A 83 1.55 0.86 0.02
C THR A 83 0.80 -0.44 0.31
N PHE A 84 1.51 -1.58 0.29
CA PHE A 84 0.92 -2.86 0.64
C PHE A 84 0.48 -2.87 2.10
N GLU A 85 1.35 -2.44 3.02
CA GLU A 85 1.03 -2.36 4.45
C GLU A 85 -0.14 -1.40 4.74
N LEU A 86 -0.16 -0.24 4.08
CA LEU A 86 -1.16 0.79 4.36
C LEU A 86 -2.54 0.53 3.74
N PHE A 87 -2.59 -0.11 2.57
CA PHE A 87 -3.82 -0.19 1.76
C PHE A 87 -4.21 -1.62 1.39
N THR A 88 -3.26 -2.44 0.93
CA THR A 88 -3.58 -3.77 0.40
C THR A 88 -3.80 -4.80 1.49
N ARG A 89 -2.89 -4.90 2.47
CA ARG A 89 -3.00 -5.84 3.59
C ARG A 89 -4.35 -5.69 4.32
N PRO A 90 -4.80 -4.48 4.72
CA PRO A 90 -6.10 -4.34 5.41
C PRO A 90 -7.28 -4.88 4.60
N ILE A 91 -7.28 -4.70 3.27
CA ILE A 91 -8.35 -5.22 2.41
C ILE A 91 -8.25 -6.74 2.27
N LEU A 92 -7.06 -7.30 2.11
CA LEU A 92 -6.88 -8.76 2.05
C LEU A 92 -7.33 -9.44 3.35
N GLU A 93 -6.99 -8.86 4.50
CA GLU A 93 -7.44 -9.35 5.81
C GLU A 93 -8.97 -9.27 5.93
N ALA A 94 -9.58 -8.17 5.52
CA ALA A 94 -11.04 -8.01 5.53
C ALA A 94 -11.74 -9.03 4.60
N LEU A 95 -11.23 -9.25 3.39
CA LEU A 95 -11.75 -10.24 2.44
C LEU A 95 -11.57 -11.68 2.94
N ALA A 96 -10.54 -11.95 3.76
CA ALA A 96 -10.35 -13.22 4.44
C ALA A 96 -11.29 -13.41 5.66
N GLY A 97 -12.18 -12.46 5.94
CA GLY A 97 -13.09 -12.51 7.08
C GLY A 97 -12.42 -12.17 8.42
N MET A 98 -11.21 -11.60 8.40
CA MET A 98 -10.52 -11.18 9.62
C MET A 98 -11.14 -9.88 10.16
N PRO A 99 -11.15 -9.67 11.48
CA PRO A 99 -11.60 -8.41 12.05
C PRO A 99 -10.71 -7.25 11.57
N PRO A 100 -11.28 -6.07 11.28
CA PRO A 100 -10.50 -4.92 10.83
C PRO A 100 -9.39 -4.56 11.82
N ARG A 101 -8.13 -4.77 11.43
CA ARG A 101 -6.98 -4.40 12.24
C ARG A 101 -6.59 -2.95 11.96
N LYS A 102 -6.56 -2.12 12.99
CA LYS A 102 -6.04 -0.76 12.88
C LYS A 102 -4.52 -0.81 12.71
N LEU A 103 -3.99 0.06 11.86
CA LEU A 103 -2.55 0.32 11.80
C LEU A 103 -2.08 0.77 13.19
N VAL A 104 -1.11 0.04 13.75
CA VAL A 104 -0.57 0.32 15.08
C VAL A 104 0.58 1.29 14.94
N PHE A 105 0.38 2.50 15.46
CA PHE A 105 1.43 3.52 15.56
C PHE A 105 1.93 3.57 17.00
N LEU A 106 3.24 3.42 17.18
CA LEU A 106 3.92 3.66 18.44
C LEU A 106 4.55 5.04 18.43
N HIS A 107 4.96 5.52 19.60
CA HIS A 107 5.78 6.72 19.71
C HIS A 107 7.17 6.34 20.23
N ALA A 108 8.20 6.94 19.63
CA ALA A 108 9.59 6.77 20.06
C ALA A 108 10.32 8.11 20.01
N ARG A 109 11.37 8.27 20.81
CA ARG A 109 12.23 9.46 20.78
C ARG A 109 13.15 9.42 19.56
N LEU A 110 13.15 10.49 18.79
CA LEU A 110 14.00 10.61 17.61
C LEU A 110 15.47 10.85 18.00
N LYS A 111 16.41 10.01 17.57
CA LYS A 111 17.84 10.17 17.85
C LYS A 111 18.50 11.33 17.10
N SER A 112 18.13 11.49 15.83
CA SER A 112 18.78 12.42 14.90
C SER A 112 17.76 13.27 14.17
N GLU A 113 18.10 14.52 13.92
CA GLU A 113 17.25 15.48 13.22
C GLU A 113 16.75 14.93 11.87
N ILE A 114 15.48 15.16 11.56
CA ILE A 114 14.91 14.89 10.24
C ILE A 114 14.63 16.22 9.55
N LYS A 115 15.17 16.39 8.33
CA LYS A 115 14.80 17.47 7.41
C LYS A 115 14.15 16.89 6.16
N THR A 116 13.00 17.42 5.79
CA THR A 116 12.27 16.97 4.60
C THR A 116 11.42 18.08 4.01
N LYS A 117 10.93 17.89 2.78
CA LYS A 117 10.03 18.86 2.13
C LYS A 117 8.63 18.77 2.75
N THR A 118 7.80 19.78 2.70
CA THR A 118 6.38 19.64 3.09
C THR A 118 5.55 19.02 1.95
N GLY A 119 4.24 18.83 2.19
CA GLY A 119 3.24 18.47 1.17
C GLY A 119 2.89 16.99 1.05
N LEU A 120 3.67 16.08 1.64
CA LEU A 120 3.38 14.63 1.64
C LEU A 120 3.64 14.03 3.01
N LYS A 121 2.76 13.13 3.48
CA LYS A 121 3.04 12.34 4.67
C LYS A 121 4.14 11.33 4.34
N ARG A 122 5.21 11.27 5.13
CA ARG A 122 6.35 10.39 4.83
C ARG A 122 6.43 9.19 5.74
N PHE A 123 6.77 8.05 5.15
CA PHE A 123 7.06 6.79 5.83
C PHE A 123 8.52 6.46 5.53
N LEU A 124 9.41 6.89 6.43
CA LEU A 124 10.86 6.78 6.23
C LEU A 124 11.39 5.52 6.92
N PRO A 125 12.08 4.60 6.22
CA PRO A 125 12.65 3.42 6.84
C PRO A 125 13.52 3.78 8.05
N ALA A 126 13.32 3.10 9.16
CA ALA A 126 13.94 3.43 10.43
C ALA A 126 14.22 2.19 11.28
N ILE A 127 15.12 2.36 12.24
CA ILE A 127 15.49 1.36 13.24
C ILE A 127 14.98 1.88 14.59
N LEU A 128 14.00 1.17 15.13
CA LEU A 128 13.53 1.30 16.50
C LEU A 128 14.40 0.40 17.40
N SER A 129 14.87 0.94 18.51
CA SER A 129 15.74 0.26 19.48
C SER A 129 15.39 0.69 20.91
N GLY A 130 15.81 -0.08 21.90
CA GLY A 130 15.53 0.20 23.31
C GLY A 130 14.25 -0.50 23.81
N GLU A 131 13.95 -0.30 25.09
CA GLU A 131 12.82 -0.94 25.77
C GLU A 131 11.95 0.08 26.51
N PHE A 132 10.64 -0.21 26.59
CA PHE A 132 9.65 0.58 27.33
C PHE A 132 9.72 2.09 27.04
N GLU A 133 10.00 2.89 28.07
CA GLU A 133 10.06 4.36 28.00
C GLU A 133 11.34 4.90 27.36
N GLN A 134 12.34 4.03 27.15
CA GLN A 134 13.62 4.38 26.52
C GLN A 134 13.67 3.96 25.04
N ALA A 135 12.50 3.79 24.42
CA ALA A 135 12.40 3.49 22.99
C ALA A 135 12.87 4.68 22.15
N GLU A 136 13.92 4.46 21.36
CA GLU A 136 14.52 5.44 20.48
C GLU A 136 14.50 4.97 19.03
N VAL A 137 14.32 5.92 18.12
CA VAL A 137 14.25 5.65 16.68
C VAL A 137 15.24 6.51 15.90
N GLU A 138 15.88 5.90 14.90
CA GLU A 138 16.72 6.60 13.93
C GLU A 138 16.38 6.20 12.50
N LEU A 139 16.53 7.14 11.57
CA LEU A 139 16.35 6.82 10.16
C LEU A 139 17.43 5.85 9.69
N ALA A 140 17.02 4.82 8.94
CA ALA A 140 17.95 3.97 8.24
C ALA A 140 18.67 4.78 7.16
N ARG A 141 19.96 4.51 6.97
CA ARG A 141 20.73 5.08 5.86
C ARG A 141 20.23 4.45 4.56
N TRP A 142 19.48 5.21 3.77
CA TRP A 142 18.87 4.77 2.51
C TRP A 142 19.03 5.81 1.40
N GLN A 143 19.06 5.37 0.15
CA GLN A 143 19.18 6.23 -1.03
C GLN A 143 17.85 6.48 -1.76
N GLY A 144 16.72 6.19 -1.10
CA GLY A 144 15.37 6.40 -1.62
C GLY A 144 14.62 5.11 -1.87
N SER A 145 13.49 5.21 -2.57
CA SER A 145 12.48 4.12 -2.62
C SER A 145 12.87 2.88 -3.40
N GLY A 146 14.03 2.88 -4.07
CA GLY A 146 14.62 1.70 -4.71
C GLY A 146 15.56 0.90 -3.79
N ASP A 147 15.94 1.46 -2.64
CA ASP A 147 16.95 0.88 -1.74
C ASP A 147 16.34 -0.21 -0.84
N ILE A 148 16.21 -1.40 -1.42
CA ILE A 148 15.69 -2.57 -0.71
C ILE A 148 16.62 -3.02 0.43
N ALA A 149 17.94 -2.86 0.27
CA ALA A 149 18.92 -3.29 1.26
C ALA A 149 18.85 -2.44 2.53
N ALA A 150 18.69 -1.12 2.40
CA ALA A 150 18.45 -0.24 3.54
C ALA A 150 17.12 -0.55 4.22
N THR A 151 16.08 -0.84 3.43
CA THR A 151 14.77 -1.21 3.97
C THR A 151 14.82 -2.56 4.70
N ALA A 152 15.58 -3.54 4.22
CA ALA A 152 15.77 -4.82 4.91
C ALA A 152 16.42 -4.68 6.30
N ARG A 153 17.26 -3.64 6.50
CA ARG A 153 17.85 -3.33 7.81
C ARG A 153 16.93 -2.54 8.74
N ALA A 154 15.88 -1.92 8.21
CA ALA A 154 14.89 -1.19 8.98
C ALA A 154 13.83 -2.15 9.56
N ASN A 155 13.40 -1.90 10.79
CA ASN A 155 12.34 -2.67 11.46
C ASN A 155 11.02 -1.87 11.59
N CYS A 156 11.01 -0.61 11.19
CA CYS A 156 9.84 0.25 11.24
C CYS A 156 9.92 1.38 10.20
N TYR A 157 8.89 2.21 10.16
CA TYR A 157 8.87 3.48 9.45
C TYR A 157 8.62 4.64 10.41
N VAL A 158 9.47 5.66 10.41
CA VAL A 158 9.12 6.95 11.03
C VAL A 158 8.10 7.67 10.17
N VAL A 159 7.04 8.16 10.79
CA VAL A 159 5.93 8.84 10.14
C VAL A 159 6.08 10.35 10.30
N VAL A 160 6.45 11.05 9.23
CA VAL A 160 6.56 12.52 9.22
C VAL A 160 5.27 13.12 8.65
N PRO A 161 4.56 13.98 9.40
CA PRO A 161 3.36 14.66 8.91
C PRO A 161 3.66 15.56 7.70
N ALA A 162 2.70 15.73 6.81
CA ALA A 162 2.86 16.52 5.59
C ALA A 162 3.22 18.00 5.81
N HIS A 163 2.86 18.56 6.96
CA HIS A 163 3.11 19.97 7.31
C HIS A 163 4.45 20.20 8.03
N ARG A 164 5.22 19.15 8.35
CA ARG A 164 6.49 19.28 9.06
C ARG A 164 7.68 19.16 8.11
N GLU A 165 8.52 20.18 8.10
CA GLU A 165 9.80 20.20 7.38
C GLU A 165 10.99 19.77 8.23
N ARG A 166 10.88 19.93 9.55
CA ARG A 166 11.93 19.66 10.51
C ARG A 166 11.36 19.00 11.75
N ILE A 167 12.03 17.96 12.22
CA ILE A 167 11.82 17.34 13.53
C ILE A 167 13.17 17.28 14.25
N ALA A 168 13.25 17.88 15.43
CA ALA A 168 14.44 17.95 16.23
C ALA A 168 14.74 16.61 16.94
N PRO A 169 16.02 16.34 17.26
CA PRO A 169 16.38 15.25 18.15
C PRO A 169 15.63 15.34 19.49
N GLY A 170 15.27 14.18 20.05
CA GLY A 170 14.53 14.05 21.30
C GLY A 170 13.01 14.25 21.18
N GLU A 171 12.50 14.75 20.05
CA GLU A 171 11.04 14.81 19.83
C GLU A 171 10.43 13.41 19.74
N TRP A 172 9.23 13.26 20.28
CA TRP A 172 8.42 12.06 20.10
C TRP A 172 7.82 12.04 18.70
N VAL A 173 8.09 10.96 17.97
CA VAL A 173 7.57 10.76 16.61
C VAL A 173 6.73 9.50 16.53
N ALA A 174 5.72 9.52 15.67
CA ALA A 174 4.95 8.32 15.36
C ALA A 174 5.80 7.35 14.52
N VAL A 175 5.72 6.07 14.85
CA VAL A 175 6.43 4.97 14.21
C VAL A 175 5.41 3.91 13.81
N LEU A 176 5.41 3.54 12.53
CA LEU A 176 4.64 2.40 12.02
C LEU A 176 5.53 1.16 12.03
N LEU A 177 5.11 0.14 12.79
CA LEU A 177 5.79 -1.15 12.81
C LEU A 177 5.58 -1.91 11.50
N ARG A 178 6.56 -2.75 11.16
CA ARG A 178 6.54 -3.64 9.99
C ARG A 178 6.39 -5.09 10.41
#